data_AF-B6AUN4-F1
#
_entry.id   AF-B6AUN4-F1
#
_cell.length_a   1.000
_cell.length_b   1.000
_cell.length_c   1.000
_cell.angle_alpha   90.00
_cell.angle_beta   90.00
_cell.angle_gamma   90.00
#
_symmetry.space_group_name_H-M   'P 1'
#
loop_
_entity.id
_entity.type
_entity.pdbx_description
1 polymer ?
#
loop_
_entity_poly.entity_id
_entity_poly.type
_entity_poly.pdbx_seq_one_letter_code
_entity_poly.pdbx_strand_id
1 'polypeptide(L)' 'MSDYTGAAALMNGLPKADWLLADRGYDADWFHEALVGRGTKPCIP' A
#
# COMPACT_ATOMS: atom_id res chain seq x y z
N MET A 1 3.27 -16.51 6.89
CA MET A 1 3.49 -15.10 6.49
C MET A 1 2.27 -14.33 6.99
N SER A 2 2.42 -13.28 7.80
CA SER A 2 1.29 -12.39 8.10
C SER A 2 1.05 -11.47 6.91
N ASP A 3 -0.20 -11.08 6.65
CA ASP A 3 -0.57 -10.15 5.57
C ASP A 3 0.25 -8.85 5.64
N TYR A 4 0.63 -8.42 6.86
CA TYR A 4 1.53 -7.30 7.11
C TYR A 4 2.91 -7.48 6.46
N THR A 5 3.57 -8.62 6.70
CA THR A 5 4.90 -8.91 6.14
C THR A 5 4.82 -9.12 4.63
N GLY A 6 3.73 -9.71 4.14
CA GLY A 6 3.49 -9.87 2.71
C GLY A 6 3.34 -8.53 1.99
N ALA A 7 2.49 -7.65 2.50
CA ALA A 7 2.27 -6.32 1.95
C ALA A 7 3.56 -5.47 1.99
N ALA A 8 4.31 -5.52 3.10
CA ALA A 8 5.57 -4.78 3.23
C ALA A 8 6.64 -5.26 2.24
N ALA A 9 6.72 -6.57 1.98
CA ALA A 9 7.64 -7.12 0.99
C ALA A 9 7.26 -6.70 -0.44
N LEU A 10 5.97 -6.65 -0.76
CA LEU A 10 5.45 -6.22 -2.06
C LEU A 10 5.72 -4.73 -2.34
N MET A 11 5.74 -3.86 -1.31
CA MET A 11 5.95 -2.41 -1.47
C MET A 11 7.22 -2.02 -2.24
N ASN A 12 8.28 -2.83 -2.17
CA ASN A 12 9.52 -2.54 -2.89
C ASN A 12 9.52 -3.02 -4.35
N GLY A 13 8.60 -3.94 -4.70
CA GLY A 13 8.45 -4.45 -6.07
C GLY A 13 7.32 -3.81 -6.86
N LEU A 14 6.54 -2.90 -6.26
CA LEU A 14 5.43 -2.25 -6.94
C LEU A 14 5.96 -1.34 -8.07
N PRO A 15 5.37 -1.43 -9.28
CA PRO A 15 5.67 -0.48 -10.34
C PRO A 15 5.27 0.93 -9.93
N LYS A 16 5.99 1.95 -10.40
CA LYS A 16 5.54 3.34 -10.25
C LYS A 16 4.18 3.48 -10.91
N ALA A 17 3.18 3.78 -10.09
CA ALA A 17 1.83 4.06 -10.53
C ALA A 17 1.35 5.31 -9.81
N ASP A 18 0.59 6.14 -10.53
CA ASP A 18 -0.06 7.31 -9.93
C ASP A 18 -1.20 6.90 -8.99
N TRP A 19 -1.76 5.70 -9.20
CA TRP A 19 -2.90 5.16 -8.46
C TRP A 19 -2.68 3.70 -8.08
N LEU A 20 -3.01 3.35 -6.83
CA LEU A 20 -2.96 1.96 -6.36
C LEU A 20 -4.25 1.62 -5.59
N LEU A 21 -4.95 0.57 -6.02
CA LEU A 21 -6.14 0.09 -5.32
C LEU A 21 -5.69 -0.64 -4.04
N ALA A 22 -6.10 -0.15 -2.89
CA ALA A 22 -5.79 -0.75 -1.59
C ALA A 22 -7.08 -1.09 -0.85
N ASP A 23 -7.09 -2.22 -0.15
CA ASP A 23 -8.22 -2.64 0.67
C ASP A 23 -8.24 -1.85 2.00
N ARG A 24 -9.43 -1.48 2.48
CA ARG A 24 -9.64 -0.80 3.77
C ARG A 24 -9.62 -1.81 4.92
N GLY A 25 -8.58 -2.63 4.99
CA GLY A 25 -8.36 -3.51 6.13
C GLY A 25 -8.14 -2.71 7.42
N TYR A 26 -8.55 -3.29 8.56
CA TYR A 26 -8.60 -2.63 9.88
C TYR A 26 -7.29 -1.97 10.35
N ASP A 27 -6.13 -2.37 9.78
CA ASP A 27 -4.80 -1.82 10.09
C ASP A 27 -4.00 -1.42 8.82
N ALA A 28 -4.68 -0.97 7.76
CA ALA A 28 -4.04 -0.59 6.49
C ALA A 28 -3.42 0.83 6.47
N ASP A 29 -3.52 1.58 7.57
CA ASP A 29 -3.07 2.98 7.65
C ASP A 29 -1.56 3.14 7.36
N TRP A 30 -0.72 2.24 7.89
CA TRP A 30 0.72 2.28 7.61
C TRP A 30 1.04 2.06 6.12
N PHE A 31 0.23 1.25 5.42
CA PHE A 31 0.37 0.97 4.00
C PHE A 31 -0.07 2.18 3.18
N HIS A 32 -1.14 2.85 3.62
CA HIS A 32 -1.63 4.10 3.07
C HIS A 32 -0.55 5.20 3.14
N GLU A 33 0.02 5.45 4.33
CA GLU A 33 1.07 6.44 4.51
C GLU A 33 2.32 6.14 3.67
N ALA A 34 2.71 4.86 3.58
CA ALA A 34 3.85 4.43 2.79
C ALA A 34 3.63 4.60 1.27
N LEU A 35 2.39 4.48 0.77
CA LEU A 35 2.05 4.78 -0.61
C LEU A 35 2.10 6.29 -0.89
N VAL A 36 1.53 7.11 0.01
CA VAL A 36 1.55 8.57 -0.10
C VAL A 36 2.99 9.11 -0.08
N GLY A 37 3.85 8.58 0.79
CA GLY A 37 5.27 8.93 0.85
C GLY A 37 6.04 8.60 -0.43
N ARG A 38 5.55 7.63 -1.24
CA ARG A 38 6.10 7.30 -2.56
C ARG A 38 5.51 8.13 -3.71
N GLY A 39 4.55 9.01 -3.42
CA GLY A 39 3.84 9.80 -4.43
C GLY A 39 2.74 9.04 -5.17
N THR A 40 2.38 7.84 -4.70
CA THR A 40 1.29 7.04 -5.26
C THR A 40 0.02 7.34 -4.48
N LYS A 41 -1.07 7.69 -5.17
CA LYS A 41 -2.35 7.96 -4.54
C LYS A 41 -3.12 6.66 -4.33
N PRO A 42 -3.36 6.24 -3.08
CA PRO A 42 -4.20 5.09 -2.84
C PRO A 42 -5.65 5.40 -3.20
N CYS A 43 -6.27 4.48 -3.92
CA CYS A 43 -7.69 4.48 -4.22
C CYS A 43 -8.34 3.47 -3.27
N ILE A 44 -8.97 3.97 -2.20
CA ILE A 44 -9.67 3.15 -1.21
C ILE A 44 -11.16 3.49 -1.33
N PRO A 45 -12.02 2.60 -1.87
CA PRO A 45 -13.48 2.80 -1.83
C PRO A 45 -13.98 2.84 -0.38
#